data_AF-A0A2D8YBX0-F1
#
_entry.id   AF-A0A2D8YBX0-F1
#
_cell.length_a   1.000
_cell.length_b   1.000
_cell.length_c   1.000
_cell.angle_alpha   90.00
_cell.angle_beta   90.00
_cell.angle_gamma   90.00
#
_symmetry.space_group_name_H-M   'P 1'
#
loop_
_entity.id
_entity.type
_entity.pdbx_description
1 polymer ?
#
loop_
_entity_poly.entity_id
_entity_poly.type
_entity_poly.pdbx_seq_one_letter_code
_entity_poly.pdbx_strand_id
1 'polypeptide(L)'
;MAVLVIADHDNESLFDATHKTVTAAAAFGGDIDVLVAGKDASGVAEAAAKIDGVRKVLHADGEPYEKQLAEAMEALVVPLMDGYDAVFAPATTMGKNCAPRIAAKLDVMQLSDISDVIDADTFERPIYAGNAMMTVKSSDAKKVVTVRGASFDAAGEGGSASVETIDAPAGPFKSAFVEERIVQSDRPELTSAKRIVSGGRALGSKEDFEKYITPLADKLGAGIGASRAAVDAGYAPNDYQVGQTGKIVAPELYIAIGISGAIQHLAGMKDSKIIVAINKDEEAPIFQVADYGLVADLFNAVPELTDAL
;
A
#
# COMPACT_ATOMS: atom_id res chain seq x y z
N MET A 1 14.72 -21.84 -7.05
CA MET A 1 14.31 -20.46 -7.32
C MET A 1 14.50 -19.66 -6.06
N ALA A 2 14.86 -18.39 -6.17
CA ALA A 2 14.96 -17.49 -5.03
C ALA A 2 14.34 -16.12 -5.36
N VAL A 3 13.63 -15.55 -4.38
CA VAL A 3 12.95 -14.26 -4.47
C VAL A 3 13.55 -13.30 -3.45
N LEU A 4 13.92 -12.11 -3.90
CA LEU A 4 14.29 -11.00 -3.03
C LEU A 4 13.08 -10.10 -2.82
N VAL A 5 12.59 -9.98 -1.59
CA VAL A 5 11.53 -9.04 -1.22
C VAL A 5 12.14 -7.75 -0.68
N ILE A 6 11.81 -6.60 -1.27
CA ILE A 6 12.21 -5.29 -0.73
C ILE A 6 11.24 -4.93 0.39
N ALA A 7 11.74 -4.76 1.61
CA ALA A 7 10.96 -4.34 2.75
C ALA A 7 10.50 -2.87 2.61
N ASP A 8 9.29 -2.59 3.07
CA ASP A 8 8.73 -1.25 3.20
C ASP A 8 8.69 -0.87 4.68
N HIS A 9 9.29 0.27 5.02
CA HIS A 9 9.55 0.72 6.39
C HIS A 9 9.88 2.21 6.45
N ASP A 10 9.89 2.77 7.66
CA ASP A 10 10.33 4.15 7.96
C ASP A 10 11.69 4.24 8.68
N ASN A 11 12.42 3.11 8.74
CA ASN A 11 13.66 2.86 9.49
C ASN A 11 13.45 2.50 10.96
N GLU A 12 12.24 2.66 11.49
CA GLU A 12 11.90 2.28 12.87
C GLU A 12 10.95 1.07 12.90
N SER A 13 9.96 1.08 12.02
CA SER A 13 8.86 0.13 11.95
C SER A 13 8.77 -0.52 10.58
N LEU A 14 8.62 -1.85 10.58
CA LEU A 14 8.31 -2.61 9.36
C LEU A 14 6.82 -2.51 9.05
N PHE A 15 6.48 -2.20 7.80
CA PHE A 15 5.08 -2.08 7.39
C PHE A 15 4.50 -3.41 6.91
N ASP A 16 3.20 -3.60 7.19
CA ASP A 16 2.37 -4.76 6.81
C ASP A 16 2.41 -5.09 5.31
N ALA A 17 2.69 -4.09 4.47
CA ALA A 17 2.88 -4.27 3.04
C ALA A 17 4.02 -5.25 2.70
N THR A 18 5.04 -5.35 3.57
CA THR A 18 6.13 -6.33 3.43
C THR A 18 5.60 -7.76 3.61
N HIS A 19 4.84 -8.02 4.67
CA HIS A 19 4.25 -9.34 4.93
C HIS A 19 3.36 -9.81 3.79
N LYS A 20 2.55 -8.91 3.23
CA LYS A 20 1.69 -9.20 2.07
C LYS A 20 2.50 -9.51 0.81
N THR A 21 3.64 -8.84 0.66
CA THR A 21 4.58 -9.10 -0.45
C THR A 21 5.29 -10.43 -0.27
N VAL A 22 5.59 -10.85 0.96
CA VAL A 22 6.10 -12.20 1.27
C VAL A 22 5.07 -13.27 0.90
N THR A 23 3.78 -13.07 1.19
CA THR A 23 2.72 -13.99 0.74
C THR A 23 2.69 -14.13 -0.78
N ALA A 24 2.78 -13.02 -1.52
CA ALA A 24 2.86 -13.07 -2.99
C ALA A 24 4.13 -13.77 -3.49
N ALA A 25 5.28 -13.53 -2.86
CA ALA A 25 6.54 -14.21 -3.17
C ALA A 25 6.47 -15.72 -2.89
N ALA A 26 5.75 -16.14 -1.85
CA ALA A 26 5.53 -17.56 -1.55
C ALA A 26 4.73 -18.27 -2.65
N ALA A 27 3.74 -17.59 -3.25
CA ALA A 27 2.98 -18.11 -4.38
C ALA A 27 3.83 -18.25 -5.66
N PHE A 28 4.85 -17.40 -5.84
CA PHE A 28 5.84 -17.56 -6.92
C PHE A 28 6.73 -18.81 -6.71
N GLY A 29 7.00 -19.14 -5.45
CA GLY A 29 7.75 -20.32 -5.03
C GLY A 29 9.27 -20.10 -4.93
N GLY A 30 9.95 -21.06 -4.30
CA GLY A 30 11.38 -20.98 -4.00
C GLY A 30 11.66 -20.36 -2.62
N ASP A 31 12.92 -20.03 -2.39
CA ASP A 31 13.37 -19.43 -1.13
C ASP A 31 13.12 -17.92 -1.14
N ILE A 32 12.63 -17.36 -0.03
CA ILE A 32 12.33 -15.93 0.11
C ILE A 32 13.35 -15.29 1.04
N ASP A 33 14.06 -14.29 0.54
CA ASP A 33 14.92 -13.43 1.35
C ASP A 33 14.36 -12.01 1.36
N VAL A 34 14.51 -11.29 2.47
CA VAL A 34 14.04 -9.91 2.60
C VAL A 34 15.22 -8.95 2.64
N LEU A 35 15.22 -7.93 1.79
CA LEU A 35 16.15 -6.81 1.84
C LEU A 35 15.56 -5.68 2.70
N VAL A 36 16.25 -5.34 3.78
CA VAL A 36 16.04 -4.13 4.55
C VAL A 36 17.17 -3.16 4.23
N ALA A 37 16.85 -2.07 3.54
CA ALA A 37 17.80 -1.03 3.16
C ALA A 37 17.34 0.29 3.76
N GLY A 38 18.12 0.81 4.71
CA GLY A 38 17.75 1.98 5.51
C GLY A 38 18.94 2.62 6.21
N LYS A 39 18.66 3.48 7.17
CA LYS A 39 19.66 4.07 8.07
C LYS A 39 19.23 3.83 9.50
N ASP A 40 20.11 3.25 10.30
CA ASP A 40 19.83 2.82 11.67
C ASP A 40 18.65 1.83 11.74
N ALA A 41 18.46 1.00 10.70
CA ALA A 41 17.26 0.18 10.46
C ALA A 41 17.35 -1.25 11.04
N SER A 42 18.26 -1.48 11.99
CA SER A 42 18.48 -2.80 12.61
C SER A 42 17.20 -3.41 13.21
N GLY A 43 16.37 -2.60 13.87
CA GLY A 43 15.08 -3.05 14.44
C GLY A 43 14.10 -3.54 13.36
N VAL A 44 14.11 -2.91 12.19
CA VAL A 44 13.31 -3.34 11.03
C VAL A 44 13.81 -4.69 10.49
N ALA A 45 15.13 -4.88 10.41
CA ALA A 45 15.72 -6.16 10.01
C ALA A 45 15.38 -7.30 10.98
N GLU A 46 15.41 -7.04 12.29
CA GLU A 46 14.98 -7.98 13.31
C GLU A 46 13.48 -8.30 13.24
N ALA A 47 12.64 -7.32 12.88
CA ALA A 47 11.22 -7.55 12.65
C ALA A 47 10.99 -8.40 11.39
N ALA A 48 11.66 -8.09 10.28
CA ALA A 48 11.56 -8.85 9.04
C ALA A 48 11.99 -10.31 9.20
N ALA A 49 12.94 -10.58 10.11
CA ALA A 49 13.42 -11.93 10.40
C ALA A 49 12.37 -12.83 11.08
N LYS A 50 11.31 -12.24 11.65
CA LYS A 50 10.22 -12.96 12.32
C LYS A 50 9.08 -13.32 11.38
N ILE A 51 9.09 -12.83 10.14
CA ILE A 51 8.08 -13.17 9.14
C ILE A 51 8.19 -14.65 8.78
N ASP A 52 7.07 -15.35 8.84
CA ASP A 52 6.99 -16.76 8.44
C ASP A 52 7.28 -16.92 6.93
N GLY A 53 8.00 -17.99 6.58
CA GLY A 53 8.45 -18.25 5.22
C GLY A 53 9.70 -17.48 4.76
N VAL A 54 10.21 -16.52 5.53
CA VAL A 54 11.48 -15.83 5.20
C VAL A 54 12.67 -16.70 5.62
N ARG A 55 13.59 -16.95 4.67
CA ARG A 55 14.81 -17.74 4.88
C ARG A 55 15.92 -16.91 5.52
N LYS A 56 16.19 -15.72 4.98
CA LYS A 56 17.15 -14.76 5.55
C LYS A 56 16.77 -13.31 5.27
N VAL A 57 17.32 -12.41 6.08
CA VAL A 57 17.20 -10.95 5.91
C VAL A 57 18.56 -10.40 5.53
N LEU A 58 18.65 -9.68 4.42
CA LEU A 58 19.81 -8.88 4.07
C LEU A 58 19.60 -7.46 4.62
N HIS A 59 20.54 -6.98 5.42
CA HIS A 59 20.48 -5.66 6.01
C HIS A 59 21.57 -4.75 5.44
N ALA A 60 21.17 -3.75 4.66
CA ALA A 60 22.05 -2.71 4.12
C ALA A 60 21.78 -1.41 4.90
N ASP A 61 22.67 -1.06 5.81
CA ASP A 61 22.55 0.16 6.63
C ASP A 61 23.50 1.25 6.12
N GLY A 62 22.97 2.41 5.76
CA GLY A 62 23.77 3.56 5.37
C GLY A 62 22.96 4.80 5.01
N GLU A 63 23.59 5.97 5.13
CA GLU A 63 22.96 7.28 4.84
C GLU A 63 22.20 7.36 3.49
N PRO A 64 22.70 6.79 2.37
CA PRO A 64 21.97 6.84 1.10
C PRO A 64 20.58 6.17 1.11
N TYR A 65 20.36 5.26 2.06
CA TYR A 65 19.14 4.46 2.15
C TYR A 65 18.13 5.03 3.14
N GLU A 66 18.46 6.08 3.90
CA GLU A 66 17.55 6.74 4.86
C GLU A 66 16.18 7.09 4.23
N LYS A 67 16.20 7.53 2.97
CA LYS A 67 15.02 7.89 2.18
C LYS A 67 14.78 6.99 0.98
N GLN A 68 15.51 5.87 0.90
CA GLN A 68 15.35 4.81 -0.09
C GLN A 68 15.18 5.34 -1.53
N LEU A 69 16.01 6.31 -1.91
CA LEU A 69 15.92 6.92 -3.25
C LEU A 69 16.22 5.87 -4.33
N ALA A 70 15.50 5.93 -5.45
CA ALA A 70 15.60 4.92 -6.51
C ALA A 70 17.03 4.66 -7.02
N GLU A 71 17.90 5.67 -7.05
CA GLU A 71 19.29 5.47 -7.50
C GLU A 71 20.11 4.61 -6.52
N ALA A 72 19.93 4.82 -5.21
CA ALA A 72 20.59 4.04 -4.18
C ALA A 72 20.03 2.62 -4.13
N MET A 73 18.70 2.48 -4.16
CA MET A 73 18.02 1.18 -4.17
C MET A 73 18.39 0.36 -5.41
N GLU A 74 18.43 0.98 -6.60
CA GLU A 74 18.89 0.32 -7.83
C GLU A 74 20.33 -0.18 -7.71
N ALA A 75 21.25 0.68 -7.26
CA ALA A 75 22.67 0.34 -7.13
C ALA A 75 22.91 -0.82 -6.13
N LEU A 76 22.05 -0.97 -5.14
CA LEU A 76 22.07 -2.07 -4.18
C LEU A 76 21.45 -3.35 -4.76
N VAL A 77 20.25 -3.25 -5.36
CA VAL A 77 19.47 -4.43 -5.77
C VAL A 77 20.02 -5.09 -7.02
N VAL A 78 20.45 -4.32 -8.02
CA VAL A 78 20.87 -4.87 -9.33
C VAL A 78 22.00 -5.91 -9.19
N PRO A 79 23.09 -5.66 -8.45
CA PRO A 79 24.13 -6.67 -8.22
C PRO A 79 23.63 -7.90 -7.44
N LEU A 80 22.73 -7.71 -6.47
CA LEU A 80 22.17 -8.82 -5.69
C LEU A 80 21.38 -9.79 -6.56
N MET A 81 20.77 -9.31 -7.65
CA MET A 81 19.98 -10.13 -8.54
C MET A 81 20.75 -11.30 -9.14
N ASP A 82 22.08 -11.32 -9.18
CA ASP A 82 22.84 -12.51 -9.60
C ASP A 82 22.48 -13.78 -8.79
N GLY A 83 22.03 -13.61 -7.54
CA GLY A 83 21.57 -14.69 -6.66
C GLY A 83 20.06 -14.96 -6.67
N TYR A 84 19.25 -14.17 -7.39
CA TYR A 84 17.79 -14.25 -7.37
C TYR A 84 17.16 -14.33 -8.75
N ASP A 85 16.02 -15.02 -8.83
CA ASP A 85 15.19 -15.14 -10.03
C ASP A 85 14.13 -14.03 -10.09
N ALA A 86 13.75 -13.47 -8.95
CA ALA A 86 12.81 -12.37 -8.91
C ALA A 86 13.11 -11.38 -7.77
N VAL A 87 12.71 -10.13 -7.99
CA VAL A 87 12.59 -9.11 -6.94
C VAL A 87 11.14 -8.64 -6.87
N PHE A 88 10.60 -8.69 -5.66
CA PHE A 88 9.23 -8.29 -5.33
C PHE A 88 9.30 -7.07 -4.42
N ALA A 89 8.51 -6.05 -4.71
CA ALA A 89 8.36 -4.88 -3.85
C ALA A 89 6.88 -4.58 -3.61
N PRO A 90 6.49 -4.04 -2.45
CA PRO A 90 5.15 -3.51 -2.28
C PRO A 90 4.84 -2.44 -3.33
N ALA A 91 3.61 -2.39 -3.85
CA ALA A 91 3.17 -1.36 -4.80
C ALA A 91 2.88 0.01 -4.13
N THR A 92 3.69 0.38 -3.13
CA THR A 92 3.68 1.66 -2.43
C THR A 92 4.49 2.71 -3.20
N THR A 93 4.60 3.93 -2.67
CA THR A 93 5.38 5.00 -3.30
C THR A 93 6.82 4.58 -3.55
N MET A 94 7.46 3.93 -2.56
CA MET A 94 8.84 3.44 -2.67
C MET A 94 8.95 2.38 -3.77
N GLY A 95 8.12 1.34 -3.77
CA GLY A 95 8.25 0.25 -4.74
C GLY A 95 7.90 0.68 -6.16
N LYS A 96 6.89 1.52 -6.33
CA LYS A 96 6.54 2.14 -7.64
C LYS A 96 7.63 3.09 -8.14
N ASN A 97 8.42 3.68 -7.25
CA ASN A 97 9.55 4.54 -7.62
C ASN A 97 10.79 3.72 -8.02
N CYS A 98 11.12 2.66 -7.27
CA CYS A 98 12.36 1.90 -7.44
C CYS A 98 12.25 0.78 -8.49
N ALA A 99 11.16 0.00 -8.49
CA ALA A 99 11.06 -1.22 -9.30
C ALA A 99 11.20 -0.99 -10.81
N PRO A 100 10.59 0.04 -11.44
CA PRO A 100 10.76 0.29 -12.87
C PRO A 100 12.22 0.60 -13.23
N ARG A 101 12.95 1.26 -12.33
CA ARG A 101 14.37 1.58 -12.54
C ARG A 101 15.24 0.33 -12.47
N ILE A 102 14.99 -0.54 -11.49
CA ILE A 102 15.66 -1.85 -11.36
C ILE A 102 15.40 -2.69 -12.61
N ALA A 103 14.15 -2.79 -13.05
CA ALA A 103 13.78 -3.54 -14.26
C ALA A 103 14.50 -3.03 -15.51
N ALA A 104 14.55 -1.71 -15.71
CA ALA A 104 15.26 -1.10 -16.83
C ALA A 104 16.77 -1.40 -16.83
N LYS A 105 17.38 -1.57 -15.67
CA LYS A 105 18.81 -1.88 -15.53
C LYS A 105 19.13 -3.35 -15.76
N LEU A 106 18.18 -4.23 -15.45
CA LEU A 106 18.26 -5.65 -15.72
C LEU A 106 17.82 -6.00 -17.16
N ASP A 107 17.33 -5.03 -17.93
CA ASP A 107 16.76 -5.21 -19.27
C ASP A 107 15.59 -6.21 -19.31
N VAL A 108 14.65 -6.04 -18.36
CA VAL A 108 13.44 -6.87 -18.24
C VAL A 108 12.19 -6.01 -18.09
N MET A 109 11.02 -6.59 -18.37
CA MET A 109 9.74 -5.93 -18.15
C MET A 109 9.36 -5.91 -16.68
N GLN A 110 8.86 -4.77 -16.22
CA GLN A 110 8.31 -4.63 -14.87
C GLN A 110 6.83 -5.07 -14.84
N LEU A 111 6.49 -5.93 -13.88
CA LEU A 111 5.12 -6.42 -13.63
C LEU A 111 4.47 -5.56 -12.54
N SER A 112 3.71 -4.56 -12.96
CA SER A 112 3.12 -3.55 -12.07
C SER A 112 1.89 -4.01 -11.32
N ASP A 113 1.89 -3.81 -9.99
CA ASP A 113 0.71 -3.81 -9.13
C ASP A 113 -0.13 -5.09 -9.29
N ILE A 114 0.55 -6.24 -9.24
CA ILE A 114 -0.07 -7.55 -9.40
C ILE A 114 -1.06 -7.82 -8.28
N SER A 115 -2.19 -8.44 -8.63
CA SER A 115 -3.21 -8.90 -7.70
C SER A 115 -3.17 -10.40 -7.46
N ASP A 116 -2.49 -11.16 -8.32
CA ASP A 116 -2.33 -12.60 -8.15
C ASP A 116 -1.04 -13.12 -8.82
N VAL A 117 -0.53 -14.24 -8.31
CA VAL A 117 0.59 -15.01 -8.88
C VAL A 117 0.05 -16.39 -9.26
N ILE A 118 -0.15 -16.64 -10.55
CA ILE A 118 -0.68 -17.92 -11.05
C ILE A 118 0.42 -18.98 -11.06
N ASP A 119 1.60 -18.61 -11.56
CA ASP A 119 2.81 -19.42 -11.57
C ASP A 119 4.06 -18.52 -11.68
N ALA A 120 5.25 -19.13 -11.78
CA ALA A 120 6.53 -18.42 -11.84
C ALA A 120 6.70 -17.47 -13.04
N ASP A 121 5.87 -17.60 -14.09
CA ASP A 121 5.93 -16.74 -15.27
C ASP A 121 4.64 -15.94 -15.49
N THR A 122 3.56 -16.25 -14.78
CA THR A 122 2.21 -15.78 -15.08
C THR A 122 1.58 -15.09 -13.88
N PHE A 123 1.13 -13.86 -14.09
CA PHE A 123 0.62 -12.97 -13.07
C PHE A 123 -0.70 -12.34 -13.49
N GLU A 124 -1.56 -12.00 -12.55
CA GLU A 124 -2.74 -11.18 -12.82
C GLU A 124 -2.55 -9.78 -12.29
N ARG A 125 -3.04 -8.80 -13.04
CA ARG A 125 -3.09 -7.42 -12.59
C ARG A 125 -4.35 -6.70 -13.07
N PRO A 126 -4.90 -5.79 -12.27
CA PRO A 126 -5.99 -4.93 -12.71
C PRO A 126 -5.49 -3.82 -13.64
N ILE A 127 -6.32 -3.49 -14.62
CA ILE A 127 -6.15 -2.36 -15.55
C ILE A 127 -7.45 -1.55 -15.62
N TYR A 128 -7.42 -0.37 -16.24
CA TYR A 128 -8.59 0.52 -16.39
C TYR A 128 -9.34 0.76 -15.07
N ALA A 129 -8.61 1.17 -14.03
CA ALA A 129 -9.15 1.41 -12.69
C ALA A 129 -9.79 0.14 -12.06
N GLY A 130 -9.28 -1.03 -12.42
CA GLY A 130 -9.77 -2.32 -11.94
C GLY A 130 -11.02 -2.84 -12.63
N ASN A 131 -11.46 -2.20 -13.73
CA ASN A 131 -12.61 -2.67 -14.51
C ASN A 131 -12.30 -3.86 -15.42
N ALA A 132 -11.02 -4.17 -15.63
CA ALA A 132 -10.59 -5.37 -16.32
C ALA A 132 -9.38 -6.00 -15.62
N MET A 133 -9.33 -7.32 -15.63
CA MET A 133 -8.18 -8.10 -15.17
C MET A 133 -7.37 -8.54 -16.38
N MET A 134 -6.05 -8.35 -16.30
CA MET A 134 -5.10 -8.75 -17.32
C MET A 134 -4.20 -9.83 -16.75
N THR A 135 -4.24 -11.02 -17.36
CA THR A 135 -3.26 -12.08 -17.13
C THR A 135 -2.05 -11.83 -18.03
N VAL A 136 -0.86 -11.71 -17.44
CA VAL A 136 0.40 -11.42 -18.13
C VAL A 136 1.36 -12.57 -17.90
N LYS A 137 1.83 -13.18 -19.00
CA LYS A 137 2.93 -14.14 -18.97
C LYS A 137 4.23 -13.47 -19.42
N SER A 138 5.25 -13.44 -18.56
CA SER A 138 6.57 -12.88 -18.88
C SER A 138 7.51 -13.98 -19.33
N SER A 139 8.25 -13.73 -20.42
CA SER A 139 9.34 -14.59 -20.90
C SER A 139 10.71 -14.22 -20.32
N ASP A 140 10.81 -13.17 -19.52
CA ASP A 140 12.09 -12.68 -19.00
C ASP A 140 12.66 -13.65 -17.97
N ALA A 141 13.98 -13.88 -18.00
CA ALA A 141 14.62 -14.82 -17.08
C ALA A 141 14.55 -14.35 -15.60
N LYS A 142 14.52 -13.03 -15.39
CA LYS A 142 14.33 -12.42 -14.07
C LYS A 142 13.01 -11.67 -14.02
N LYS A 143 12.32 -11.71 -12.88
CA LYS A 143 11.07 -10.94 -12.69
C LYS A 143 11.30 -9.73 -11.78
N VAL A 144 10.73 -8.59 -12.14
CA VAL A 144 10.67 -7.41 -11.28
C VAL A 144 9.22 -7.04 -11.08
N VAL A 145 8.71 -7.24 -9.86
CA VAL A 145 7.29 -7.27 -9.57
C VAL A 145 6.95 -6.25 -8.50
N THR A 146 5.87 -5.49 -8.69
CA THR A 146 5.25 -4.75 -7.58
C THR A 146 3.92 -5.37 -7.18
N VAL A 147 3.70 -5.56 -5.88
CA VAL A 147 2.57 -6.33 -5.33
C VAL A 147 1.50 -5.39 -4.79
N ARG A 148 0.26 -5.57 -5.24
CA ARG A 148 -0.90 -4.90 -4.67
C ARG A 148 -1.20 -5.50 -3.30
N GLY A 149 -0.77 -4.83 -2.24
CA GLY A 149 -0.94 -5.34 -0.87
C GLY A 149 -2.40 -5.69 -0.53
N ALA A 150 -3.38 -4.91 -1.01
CA ALA A 150 -4.79 -5.17 -0.78
C ALA A 150 -5.31 -6.52 -1.33
N SER A 151 -4.56 -7.19 -2.21
CA SER A 151 -4.95 -8.46 -2.84
C SER A 151 -4.36 -9.70 -2.15
N PHE A 152 -3.47 -9.53 -1.17
CA PHE A 152 -2.81 -10.64 -0.48
C PHE A 152 -2.99 -10.51 1.03
N ASP A 153 -3.22 -11.64 1.69
CA ASP A 153 -3.17 -11.70 3.16
C ASP A 153 -1.72 -11.50 3.64
N ALA A 154 -1.57 -10.90 4.82
CA ALA A 154 -0.25 -10.75 5.43
C ALA A 154 0.31 -12.13 5.83
N ALA A 155 1.58 -12.38 5.50
CA ALA A 155 2.31 -13.53 6.04
C ALA A 155 2.29 -13.51 7.58
N GLY A 156 2.29 -14.70 8.18
CA GLY A 156 2.30 -14.83 9.63
C GLY A 156 3.61 -14.39 10.26
N GLU A 157 3.59 -14.34 11.59
CA GLU A 157 4.79 -14.21 12.42
C GLU A 157 5.24 -15.58 12.92
N GLY A 158 6.46 -15.67 13.45
CA GLY A 158 7.03 -16.90 14.03
C GLY A 158 8.20 -17.49 13.24
N GLY A 159 8.62 -16.82 12.17
CA GLY A 159 9.88 -17.07 11.49
C GLY A 159 11.10 -16.81 12.38
N SER A 160 12.25 -17.31 11.92
CA SER A 160 13.53 -17.20 12.63
C SER A 160 14.69 -17.04 11.65
N ALA A 161 14.50 -16.17 10.65
CA ALA A 161 15.46 -15.95 9.59
C ALA A 161 16.76 -15.33 10.15
N SER A 162 17.92 -15.68 9.58
CA SER A 162 19.17 -15.02 9.95
C SER A 162 19.25 -13.62 9.34
N VAL A 163 19.73 -12.63 10.11
CA VAL A 163 20.04 -11.29 9.60
C VAL A 163 21.51 -11.24 9.17
N GLU A 164 21.76 -10.95 7.90
CA GLU A 164 23.07 -10.80 7.29
C GLU A 164 23.30 -9.33 6.92
N THR A 165 24.27 -8.67 7.54
CA THR A 165 24.69 -7.33 7.11
C THR A 165 25.41 -7.41 5.77
N ILE A 166 25.03 -6.56 4.84
CA ILE A 166 25.66 -6.43 3.52
C ILE A 166 26.18 -5.00 3.31
N ASP A 167 27.07 -4.85 2.34
CA ASP A 167 27.59 -3.52 1.97
C ASP A 167 26.47 -2.60 1.48
N ALA A 168 26.60 -1.32 1.83
CA ALA A 168 25.68 -0.24 1.49
C ALA A 168 26.37 0.75 0.53
N PRO A 169 26.33 0.54 -0.80
CA PRO A 169 27.00 1.41 -1.76
C PRO A 169 26.61 2.90 -1.65
N ALA A 170 27.60 3.77 -1.53
CA ALA A 170 27.39 5.23 -1.49
C ALA A 170 27.24 5.88 -2.88
N GLY A 171 27.48 5.12 -3.95
CA GLY A 171 27.37 5.58 -5.34
C GLY A 171 28.24 6.81 -5.68
N PRO A 172 28.10 7.30 -6.90
CA PRO A 172 27.71 8.70 -7.06
C PRO A 172 26.25 8.77 -7.49
N PHE A 173 25.38 9.27 -6.60
CA PHE A 173 23.96 9.52 -6.88
C PHE A 173 23.73 10.94 -7.38
N LYS A 174 22.79 11.13 -8.31
CA LYS A 174 22.46 12.42 -8.95
C LYS A 174 21.32 13.15 -8.24
N SER A 175 20.45 12.42 -7.55
CA SER A 175 19.38 12.98 -6.73
C SER A 175 19.79 13.01 -5.26
N ALA A 176 19.39 14.06 -4.55
CA ALA A 176 19.50 14.15 -3.10
C ALA A 176 18.14 14.47 -2.50
N PHE A 177 17.87 13.88 -1.33
CA PHE A 177 16.74 14.28 -0.51
C PHE A 177 17.04 15.62 0.17
N VAL A 178 16.04 16.50 0.25
CA VAL A 178 16.20 17.85 0.83
C VAL A 178 15.29 18.03 2.05
N GLU A 179 13.99 17.78 1.89
CA GLU A 179 12.98 17.98 2.94
C GLU A 179 11.77 17.07 2.66
N GLU A 180 11.10 16.64 3.73
CA GLU A 180 9.75 16.09 3.69
C GLU A 180 8.87 16.81 4.71
N ARG A 181 7.56 16.85 4.43
CA ARG A 181 6.55 17.39 5.35
C ARG A 181 5.50 16.33 5.60
N ILE A 182 5.66 15.61 6.69
CA ILE A 182 4.77 14.51 7.06
C ILE A 182 3.62 15.05 7.90
N VAL A 183 2.39 14.68 7.53
CA VAL A 183 1.21 14.94 8.36
C VAL A 183 1.24 13.96 9.54
N GLN A 184 1.52 14.47 10.74
CA GLN A 184 1.45 13.66 11.95
C GLN A 184 -0.01 13.33 12.28
N SER A 185 -0.28 12.06 12.55
CA SER A 185 -1.60 11.57 12.95
C SER A 185 -1.44 10.42 13.95
N ASP A 186 -2.19 10.46 15.04
CA ASP A 186 -2.28 9.35 16.00
C ASP A 186 -3.15 8.18 15.48
N ARG A 187 -3.65 8.29 14.24
CA ARG A 187 -4.57 7.33 13.64
C ARG A 187 -3.85 6.24 12.87
N PRO A 188 -4.48 5.06 12.72
CA PRO A 188 -3.97 4.03 11.83
C PRO A 188 -3.74 4.57 10.42
N GLU A 189 -2.61 4.20 9.82
CA GLU A 189 -2.31 4.52 8.42
C GLU A 189 -3.37 3.88 7.51
N LEU A 190 -3.81 4.61 6.49
CA LEU A 190 -5.02 4.29 5.72
C LEU A 190 -4.95 2.94 4.98
N THR A 191 -3.78 2.53 4.50
CA THR A 191 -3.57 1.23 3.82
C THR A 191 -3.49 0.02 4.76
N SER A 192 -3.21 0.25 6.05
CA SER A 192 -3.18 -0.78 7.10
C SER A 192 -4.43 -0.77 8.00
N ALA A 193 -5.26 0.26 7.91
CA ALA A 193 -6.46 0.42 8.72
C ALA A 193 -7.49 -0.69 8.44
N LYS A 194 -7.92 -1.40 9.50
CA LYS A 194 -9.00 -2.40 9.41
C LYS A 194 -10.36 -1.78 9.13
N ARG A 195 -10.56 -0.53 9.53
CA ARG A 195 -11.81 0.22 9.40
C ARG A 195 -11.47 1.60 8.87
N ILE A 196 -12.24 2.09 7.92
CA ILE A 196 -12.03 3.41 7.31
C ILE A 196 -13.34 4.16 7.27
N VAL A 197 -13.33 5.40 7.78
CA VAL A 197 -14.44 6.35 7.61
C VAL A 197 -13.99 7.41 6.62
N SER A 198 -14.72 7.56 5.51
CA SER A 198 -14.29 8.35 4.37
C SER A 198 -15.30 9.43 4.00
N GLY A 199 -14.83 10.68 3.92
CA GLY A 199 -15.66 11.85 3.62
C GLY A 199 -15.59 12.32 2.17
N GLY A 200 -16.73 12.74 1.63
CA GLY A 200 -16.85 13.30 0.28
C GLY A 200 -17.07 14.81 0.25
N ARG A 201 -17.23 15.36 -0.97
CA ARG A 201 -17.47 16.79 -1.18
C ARG A 201 -18.78 17.29 -0.54
N ALA A 202 -19.74 16.40 -0.27
CA ALA A 202 -21.01 16.78 0.32
C ALA A 202 -20.90 17.36 1.75
N LEU A 203 -19.75 17.18 2.42
CA LEU A 203 -19.47 17.78 3.74
C LEU A 203 -19.34 19.31 3.68
N GLY A 204 -19.02 19.90 2.52
CA GLY A 204 -19.10 21.35 2.31
C GLY A 204 -17.92 22.19 2.84
N SER A 205 -17.27 21.79 3.94
CA SER A 205 -16.07 22.47 4.45
C SER A 205 -15.09 21.54 5.16
N LYS A 206 -13.89 22.06 5.45
CA LYS A 206 -12.91 21.39 6.33
C LYS A 206 -13.47 21.24 7.75
N GLU A 207 -14.16 22.26 8.28
CA GLU A 207 -14.72 22.19 9.64
C GLU A 207 -15.79 21.11 9.75
N ASP A 208 -16.68 21.00 8.76
CA ASP A 208 -17.70 19.96 8.76
C ASP A 208 -17.09 18.57 8.53
N PHE A 209 -16.06 18.46 7.68
CA PHE A 209 -15.31 17.21 7.54
C PHE A 209 -14.75 16.75 8.89
N GLU A 210 -14.05 17.64 9.60
CA GLU A 210 -13.50 17.31 10.92
C GLU A 210 -14.62 17.00 11.93
N LYS A 211 -15.70 17.78 11.94
CA LYS A 211 -16.84 17.66 12.87
C LYS A 211 -17.57 16.32 12.75
N TYR A 212 -17.80 15.82 11.53
CA TYR A 212 -18.63 14.63 11.33
C TYR A 212 -17.80 13.36 11.11
N ILE A 213 -16.64 13.44 10.45
CA ILE A 213 -15.84 12.24 10.14
C ILE A 213 -14.98 11.81 11.33
N THR A 214 -14.36 12.76 12.03
CA THR A 214 -13.40 12.47 13.08
C THR A 214 -14.02 11.71 14.27
N PRO A 215 -15.16 12.13 14.85
CA PRO A 215 -15.72 11.46 16.02
C PRO A 215 -16.16 10.01 15.72
N LEU A 216 -16.72 9.79 14.53
CA LEU A 216 -17.09 8.45 14.08
C LEU A 216 -15.85 7.57 13.88
N ALA A 217 -14.79 8.12 13.27
CA ALA A 217 -13.53 7.40 13.11
C ALA A 217 -12.90 7.05 14.46
N ASP A 218 -12.95 7.96 15.44
CA ASP A 218 -12.47 7.71 16.81
C ASP A 218 -13.22 6.57 17.50
N LYS A 219 -14.56 6.63 17.49
CA LYS A 219 -15.43 5.58 18.05
C LYS A 219 -15.13 4.21 17.46
N LEU A 220 -14.83 4.17 16.16
CA LEU A 220 -14.52 2.96 15.44
C LEU A 220 -13.03 2.60 15.45
N GLY A 221 -12.13 3.38 16.06
CA GLY A 221 -10.68 3.17 15.91
C GLY A 221 -10.27 3.00 14.44
N ALA A 222 -10.83 3.84 13.57
CA ALA A 222 -10.71 3.77 12.13
C ALA A 222 -9.70 4.78 11.57
N GLY A 223 -9.13 4.46 10.41
CA GLY A 223 -8.43 5.44 9.58
C GLY A 223 -9.42 6.42 8.95
N ILE A 224 -8.95 7.62 8.59
CA ILE A 224 -9.77 8.64 7.93
C ILE A 224 -9.40 8.71 6.45
N GLY A 225 -10.40 8.48 5.59
CA GLY A 225 -10.29 8.62 4.15
C GLY A 225 -11.00 9.86 3.61
N ALA A 226 -10.68 10.22 2.37
CA ALA A 226 -11.36 11.29 1.65
C ALA A 226 -11.46 10.95 0.15
N SER A 227 -12.51 11.45 -0.49
CA SER A 227 -12.56 11.49 -1.96
C SER A 227 -11.62 12.59 -2.51
N ARG A 228 -11.14 12.43 -3.74
CA ARG A 228 -10.40 13.50 -4.44
C ARG A 228 -11.14 14.83 -4.43
N ALA A 229 -12.47 14.81 -4.60
CA ALA A 229 -13.27 16.03 -4.63
C ALA A 229 -13.27 16.78 -3.29
N ALA A 230 -13.08 16.09 -2.16
CA ALA A 230 -12.92 16.71 -0.85
C ALA A 230 -11.51 17.28 -0.67
N VAL A 231 -10.48 16.58 -1.17
CA VAL A 231 -9.09 17.05 -1.16
C VAL A 231 -8.90 18.29 -2.03
N ASP A 232 -9.40 18.27 -3.27
CA ASP A 232 -9.31 19.39 -4.21
C ASP A 232 -10.06 20.64 -3.67
N ALA A 233 -11.06 20.44 -2.80
CA ALA A 233 -11.81 21.51 -2.13
C ALA A 233 -11.17 21.98 -0.79
N GLY A 234 -10.05 21.36 -0.37
CA GLY A 234 -9.33 21.71 0.85
C GLY A 234 -9.93 21.18 2.14
N TYR A 235 -10.83 20.18 2.08
CA TYR A 235 -11.49 19.62 3.28
C TYR A 235 -10.59 18.62 4.01
N ALA A 236 -9.72 17.94 3.28
CA ALA A 236 -8.81 16.91 3.79
C ALA A 236 -7.46 16.98 3.04
N PRO A 237 -6.35 16.56 3.68
CA PRO A 237 -5.06 16.47 3.02
C PRO A 237 -5.06 15.39 1.93
N ASN A 238 -4.14 15.49 0.96
CA ASN A 238 -4.00 14.50 -0.12
C ASN A 238 -3.67 13.09 0.40
N ASP A 239 -3.02 12.99 1.57
CA ASP A 239 -2.73 11.71 2.20
C ASP A 239 -3.98 10.92 2.60
N TYR A 240 -5.13 11.57 2.76
CA TYR A 240 -6.39 10.87 3.05
C TYR A 240 -7.07 10.38 1.77
N GLN A 241 -6.58 10.76 0.59
CA GLN A 241 -7.24 10.46 -0.67
C GLN A 241 -7.27 8.95 -0.94
N VAL A 242 -8.49 8.42 -1.10
CA VAL A 242 -8.73 7.05 -1.57
C VAL A 242 -9.11 7.09 -3.05
N GLY A 243 -8.58 6.14 -3.83
CA GLY A 243 -8.91 5.97 -5.24
C GLY A 243 -7.69 5.73 -6.13
N GLN A 244 -7.93 5.70 -7.44
CA GLN A 244 -6.95 5.40 -8.47
C GLN A 244 -5.67 6.25 -8.39
N THR A 245 -5.79 7.53 -8.01
CA THR A 245 -4.66 8.47 -7.89
C THR A 245 -4.28 8.74 -6.43
N GLY A 246 -4.84 7.98 -5.50
CA GLY A 246 -4.55 8.06 -4.07
C GLY A 246 -4.15 6.69 -3.55
N LYS A 247 -4.62 6.36 -2.35
CA LYS A 247 -4.40 5.06 -1.70
C LYS A 247 -5.43 4.04 -2.16
N ILE A 248 -4.97 2.81 -2.36
CA ILE A 248 -5.80 1.62 -2.58
C ILE A 248 -5.88 0.88 -1.25
N VAL A 249 -7.10 0.61 -0.79
CA VAL A 249 -7.39 0.04 0.51
C VAL A 249 -8.40 -1.09 0.38
N ALA A 250 -8.31 -2.08 1.26
CA ALA A 250 -9.27 -3.18 1.39
C ALA A 250 -9.55 -3.48 2.88
N PRO A 251 -10.12 -2.52 3.63
CA PRO A 251 -10.45 -2.71 5.04
C PRO A 251 -11.55 -3.76 5.24
N GLU A 252 -11.71 -4.20 6.49
CA GLU A 252 -12.87 -5.00 6.92
C GLU A 252 -14.16 -4.19 6.83
N LEU A 253 -14.09 -2.87 7.05
CA LEU A 253 -15.22 -1.94 6.96
C LEU A 253 -14.80 -0.63 6.30
N TYR A 254 -15.52 -0.22 5.27
CA TYR A 254 -15.40 1.10 4.65
C TYR A 254 -16.73 1.85 4.74
N ILE A 255 -16.75 3.00 5.41
CA ILE A 255 -17.92 3.88 5.50
C ILE A 255 -17.73 5.08 4.58
N ALA A 256 -18.49 5.15 3.50
CA ALA A 256 -18.49 6.24 2.52
C ALA A 256 -19.58 7.27 2.83
N ILE A 257 -19.19 8.46 3.29
CA ILE A 257 -20.10 9.53 3.73
C ILE A 257 -20.08 10.67 2.72
N GLY A 258 -21.20 10.87 2.02
CA GLY A 258 -21.33 11.96 1.04
C GLY A 258 -20.44 11.79 -0.19
N ILE A 259 -20.10 10.55 -0.54
CA ILE A 259 -19.28 10.18 -1.69
C ILE A 259 -20.20 9.60 -2.77
N SER A 260 -20.09 10.09 -4.01
CA SER A 260 -20.95 9.63 -5.11
C SER A 260 -20.61 8.24 -5.63
N GLY A 261 -19.38 7.76 -5.46
CA GLY A 261 -18.93 6.48 -6.03
C GLY A 261 -18.44 6.59 -7.48
N ALA A 262 -17.75 7.68 -7.84
CA ALA A 262 -17.08 7.77 -9.14
C ALA A 262 -16.09 6.60 -9.31
N ILE A 263 -15.93 6.11 -10.55
CA ILE A 263 -15.10 4.93 -10.89
C ILE A 263 -13.69 5.05 -10.29
N GLN A 264 -13.10 6.25 -10.32
CA GLN A 264 -11.76 6.50 -9.78
C GLN A 264 -11.70 6.34 -8.26
N HIS A 265 -12.77 6.66 -7.54
CA HIS A 265 -12.86 6.43 -6.09
C HIS A 265 -13.02 4.94 -5.80
N LEU A 266 -13.96 4.28 -6.49
CA LEU A 266 -14.25 2.86 -6.31
C LEU A 266 -13.02 1.99 -6.58
N ALA A 267 -12.18 2.35 -7.55
CA ALA A 267 -10.92 1.67 -7.86
C ALA A 267 -9.96 1.53 -6.66
N GLY A 268 -10.11 2.38 -5.63
CA GLY A 268 -9.31 2.33 -4.43
C GLY A 268 -9.98 1.72 -3.22
N MET A 269 -11.25 1.30 -3.26
CA MET A 269 -11.96 0.79 -2.07
C MET A 269 -13.03 -0.28 -2.34
N LYS A 270 -13.32 -0.64 -3.59
CA LYS A 270 -14.36 -1.61 -3.93
C LYS A 270 -14.09 -3.02 -3.38
N ASP A 271 -12.83 -3.32 -3.06
CA ASP A 271 -12.41 -4.62 -2.51
C ASP A 271 -12.48 -4.65 -0.97
N SER A 272 -13.10 -3.64 -0.34
CA SER A 272 -13.40 -3.66 1.11
C SER A 272 -14.39 -4.77 1.43
N LYS A 273 -14.23 -5.46 2.58
CA LYS A 273 -15.10 -6.60 2.93
C LYS A 273 -16.56 -6.19 3.17
N ILE A 274 -16.77 -5.02 3.78
CA ILE A 274 -18.08 -4.42 4.00
C ILE A 274 -18.01 -2.94 3.61
N ILE A 275 -18.90 -2.51 2.73
CA ILE A 275 -19.07 -1.13 2.29
C ILE A 275 -20.40 -0.59 2.81
N VAL A 276 -20.33 0.46 3.63
CA VAL A 276 -21.49 1.22 4.11
C VAL A 276 -21.51 2.56 3.38
N ALA A 277 -22.64 2.97 2.83
CA ALA A 277 -22.80 4.26 2.16
C ALA A 277 -23.88 5.11 2.83
N ILE A 278 -23.55 6.36 3.16
CA ILE A 278 -24.49 7.39 3.61
C ILE A 278 -24.51 8.50 2.56
N ASN A 279 -25.60 8.62 1.83
CA ASN A 279 -25.76 9.63 0.79
C ASN A 279 -27.20 10.10 0.69
N LYS A 280 -27.43 11.37 0.39
CA LYS A 280 -28.79 11.91 0.19
C LYS A 280 -29.39 11.57 -1.17
N ASP A 281 -28.54 11.28 -2.14
CA ASP A 281 -28.93 10.97 -3.52
C ASP A 281 -29.08 9.46 -3.67
N GLU A 282 -30.33 8.98 -3.73
CA GLU A 282 -30.66 7.54 -3.84
C GLU A 282 -30.10 6.88 -5.10
N GLU A 283 -29.81 7.67 -6.14
CA GLU A 283 -29.25 7.21 -7.41
C GLU A 283 -27.71 7.26 -7.44
N ALA A 284 -27.06 7.60 -6.32
CA ALA A 284 -25.62 7.69 -6.25
C ALA A 284 -24.94 6.35 -6.60
N PRO A 285 -23.99 6.31 -7.55
CA PRO A 285 -23.30 5.08 -7.96
C PRO A 285 -22.66 4.26 -6.83
N ILE A 286 -22.32 4.88 -5.70
CA ILE A 286 -21.78 4.20 -4.52
C ILE A 286 -22.71 3.09 -4.01
N PHE A 287 -24.04 3.25 -4.15
CA PHE A 287 -25.00 2.25 -3.70
C PHE A 287 -24.96 0.96 -4.53
N GLN A 288 -24.39 1.00 -5.74
CA GLN A 288 -24.23 -0.20 -6.57
C GLN A 288 -23.16 -1.16 -6.03
N VAL A 289 -22.30 -0.69 -5.12
CA VAL A 289 -21.24 -1.49 -4.49
C VAL A 289 -21.35 -1.52 -2.96
N ALA A 290 -22.36 -0.86 -2.37
CA ALA A 290 -22.53 -0.84 -0.93
C ALA A 290 -23.31 -2.07 -0.45
N ASP A 291 -22.78 -2.76 0.57
CA ASP A 291 -23.49 -3.82 1.28
C ASP A 291 -24.64 -3.25 2.12
N TYR A 292 -24.44 -2.05 2.68
CA TYR A 292 -25.45 -1.32 3.44
C TYR A 292 -25.53 0.12 2.96
N GLY A 293 -26.71 0.53 2.48
CA GLY A 293 -26.98 1.90 2.04
C GLY A 293 -28.00 2.59 2.95
N LEU A 294 -27.69 3.83 3.35
CA LEU A 294 -28.62 4.72 4.02
C LEU A 294 -28.82 5.98 3.17
N VAL A 295 -30.03 6.12 2.61
CA VAL A 295 -30.45 7.34 1.91
C VAL A 295 -30.89 8.36 2.93
N ALA A 296 -29.99 9.27 3.33
CA ALA A 296 -30.25 10.26 4.37
C ALA A 296 -29.34 11.49 4.24
N ASP A 297 -29.73 12.56 4.94
CA ASP A 297 -28.84 13.68 5.17
C ASP A 297 -27.72 13.27 6.13
N LEU A 298 -26.48 13.33 5.65
CA LEU A 298 -25.28 12.97 6.42
C LEU A 298 -25.14 13.81 7.70
N PHE A 299 -25.63 15.06 7.69
CA PHE A 299 -25.51 15.97 8.84
C PHE A 299 -26.37 15.54 10.03
N ASN A 300 -27.38 14.68 9.80
CA ASN A 300 -28.20 14.06 10.85
C ASN A 300 -27.76 12.62 11.10
N ALA A 301 -27.60 11.83 10.03
CA ALA A 301 -27.33 10.40 10.13
C ALA A 301 -25.98 10.07 10.77
N VAL A 302 -24.92 10.87 10.49
CA VAL A 302 -23.58 10.59 11.02
C VAL A 302 -23.51 10.84 12.53
N PRO A 303 -24.02 11.96 13.08
CA PRO A 303 -24.15 12.11 14.53
C PRO A 303 -24.97 11.01 15.20
N GLU A 304 -26.14 10.66 14.67
CA GLU A 304 -26.99 9.61 15.24
C GLU A 304 -26.28 8.25 15.28
N LEU A 305 -25.57 7.89 14.20
CA LEU A 305 -24.75 6.68 14.16
C LEU A 305 -23.61 6.74 15.18
N THR A 306 -22.95 7.89 15.32
CA THR A 306 -21.84 8.08 16.25
C THR A 306 -22.30 7.94 17.71
N ASP A 307 -23.48 8.48 18.04
CA ASP A 307 -24.05 8.41 19.39
C ASP A 307 -24.53 7.00 19.76
N ALA A 308 -24.92 6.20 18.76
CA ALA A 308 -25.36 4.82 18.96
C ALA A 308 -24.20 3.81 19.19
N LEU A 309 -22.95 4.21 18.93
CA LEU A 309 -21.73 3.40 19.07
C LEU A 309 -20.95 3.72 20.35
#